data_AF-A0A7C3K5Y4-F1
#
_entry.id   AF-A0A7C3K5Y4-F1
#
_cell.length_a   1.000
_cell.length_b   1.000
_cell.length_c   1.000
_cell.angle_alpha   90.00
_cell.angle_beta   90.00
_cell.angle_gamma   90.00
#
_symmetry.space_group_name_H-M   'P 1'
#
loop_
_entity.id
_entity.type
_entity.pdbx_description
1 polymer ?
#
loop_
_entity_poly.entity_id
_entity_poly.type
_entity_poly.pdbx_seq_one_letter_code
_entity_poly.pdbx_strand_id
1 'polypeptide(L)'
;GGRRFRFRALVVVGDRKHRVGVGSSKGADVTAAVTKATEVAKKNMITVPVYKGTIPHEATGRVSGANILIKPASEGTGLIAGGVVRTILEVAGLHNVLSKSLGSTNKTNTAYATMAALESIVPAKDWVTRKFEAPKKAAKTAKKETT
;
A
#
# COMPACT_ATOMS: atom_id res chain seq x y z
N GLY A 1 32.20 28.99 9.96
CA GLY A 1 31.22 28.48 9.00
C GLY A 1 31.88 27.47 8.08
N GLY A 2 31.45 26.21 8.13
CA GLY A 2 32.01 25.12 7.30
C GLY A 2 30.91 24.21 6.75
N ARG A 3 31.27 23.23 5.90
CA ARG A 3 30.31 22.30 5.27
C ARG A 3 29.74 21.32 6.30
N ARG A 4 28.50 21.54 6.74
CA ARG A 4 27.80 20.64 7.66
C ARG A 4 27.07 19.54 6.90
N PHE A 5 27.54 18.30 7.03
CA PHE A 5 26.88 17.14 6.44
C PHE A 5 25.61 16.75 7.22
N ARG A 6 24.69 16.14 6.51
CA ARG A 6 23.45 15.58 7.05
C ARG A 6 23.09 14.33 6.25
N PHE A 7 22.56 13.33 6.91
CA PHE A 7 22.17 12.07 6.29
C PHE A 7 20.67 12.04 6.06
N ARG A 8 20.25 11.52 4.90
CA ARG A 8 18.83 11.28 4.60
C ARG A 8 18.58 9.77 4.62
N ALA A 9 17.57 9.35 5.35
CA ALA A 9 17.12 7.97 5.40
C ALA A 9 15.74 7.86 4.77
N LEU A 10 15.54 6.82 3.95
CA LEU A 10 14.24 6.35 3.50
C LEU A 10 14.03 4.98 4.14
N VAL A 11 12.94 4.84 4.90
CA VAL A 11 12.66 3.65 5.69
C VAL A 11 11.28 3.13 5.35
N VAL A 12 11.17 1.80 5.28
CA VAL A 12 9.93 1.06 5.12
C VAL A 12 9.67 0.31 6.41
N VAL A 13 8.45 0.38 6.92
CA VAL A 13 8.00 -0.31 8.14
C VAL A 13 6.75 -1.10 7.81
N GLY A 14 6.57 -2.27 8.41
CA GLY A 14 5.35 -3.05 8.30
C GLY A 14 5.41 -4.27 9.20
N ASP A 15 4.25 -4.89 9.38
CA ASP A 15 4.02 -5.93 10.37
C ASP A 15 3.89 -7.33 9.76
N ARG A 16 4.10 -7.47 8.44
CA ARG A 16 3.81 -8.68 7.64
C ARG A 16 2.37 -9.17 7.77
N LYS A 17 1.47 -8.36 8.32
CA LYS A 17 0.04 -8.61 8.48
C LYS A 17 -0.76 -7.58 7.68
N HIS A 18 -0.29 -7.32 6.46
CA HIS A 18 -0.95 -6.45 5.49
C HIS A 18 -0.93 -4.97 5.85
N ARG A 19 -0.05 -4.53 6.77
CA ARG A 19 0.18 -3.11 7.01
C ARG A 19 1.59 -2.71 6.64
N VAL A 20 1.71 -1.59 5.95
CA VAL A 20 2.99 -1.04 5.50
C VAL A 20 2.97 0.47 5.53
N GLY A 21 4.12 1.08 5.81
CA GLY A 21 4.31 2.52 5.83
C GLY A 21 5.70 2.88 5.34
N VAL A 22 5.81 4.04 4.70
CA VAL A 22 7.07 4.59 4.20
C VAL A 22 7.31 5.96 4.82
N GLY A 23 8.55 6.22 5.22
CA GLY A 23 8.96 7.50 5.79
C GLY A 23 10.33 7.90 5.28
N SER A 24 10.50 9.19 4.99
CA SER A 24 11.81 9.75 4.67
C SER A 24 12.13 10.92 5.58
N SER A 25 13.33 10.96 6.14
CA SER A 25 13.75 12.04 7.04
C SER A 25 15.23 12.35 6.89
N LYS A 26 15.66 13.49 7.48
CA LYS A 26 17.05 13.95 7.46
C LYS A 26 17.55 14.20 8.89
N GLY A 27 18.77 13.76 9.19
CA GLY A 27 19.41 13.82 10.50
C GLY A 27 20.82 14.40 10.45
N ALA A 28 21.37 14.69 11.64
CA ALA A 28 22.78 15.10 11.78
C ALA A 28 23.72 13.90 11.63
N ASP A 29 23.29 12.74 12.10
CA ASP A 29 23.91 11.42 11.98
C ASP A 29 22.93 10.41 11.33
N VAL A 30 23.41 9.19 11.09
CA VAL A 30 22.62 8.13 10.44
C VAL A 30 21.52 7.62 11.36
N THR A 31 21.81 7.42 12.64
CA THR A 31 20.88 6.92 13.65
C THR A 31 19.70 7.87 13.83
N ALA A 32 19.93 9.18 14.02
CA ALA A 32 18.81 10.12 14.15
C ALA A 32 17.99 10.24 12.86
N ALA A 33 18.61 10.10 11.67
CA ALA A 33 17.87 10.08 10.41
C ALA A 33 16.97 8.84 10.30
N VAL A 34 17.46 7.66 10.70
CA VAL A 34 16.67 6.43 10.68
C VAL A 34 15.54 6.48 11.71
N THR A 35 15.80 6.90 12.95
CA THR A 35 14.78 7.00 14.01
C THR A 35 13.66 7.98 13.63
N LYS A 36 14.02 9.15 13.09
CA LYS A 36 13.01 10.10 12.60
C LYS A 36 12.22 9.55 11.41
N ALA A 37 12.88 8.82 10.51
CA ALA A 37 12.21 8.23 9.35
C ALA A 37 11.27 7.08 9.75
N THR A 38 11.63 6.26 10.75
CA THR A 38 10.77 5.20 11.27
C THR A 38 9.53 5.76 11.97
N GLU A 39 9.67 6.84 12.74
CA GLU A 39 8.52 7.53 13.35
C GLU A 39 7.54 8.06 12.29
N VAL A 40 8.06 8.68 11.21
CA VAL A 40 7.23 9.14 10.09
C VAL A 40 6.55 7.96 9.40
N ALA A 41 7.28 6.87 9.13
CA ALA A 41 6.74 5.68 8.49
C ALA A 41 5.61 5.04 9.31
N LYS A 42 5.76 4.97 10.63
CA LYS A 42 4.73 4.43 11.54
C LYS A 42 3.44 5.25 11.54
N LYS A 43 3.55 6.59 11.41
CA LYS A 43 2.38 7.48 11.32
C LYS A 43 1.63 7.31 10.01
N ASN A 44 2.34 7.01 8.92
CA ASN A 44 1.79 6.86 7.57
C ASN A 44 1.57 5.39 7.18
N MET A 45 1.18 4.54 8.12
CA MET A 45 0.86 3.15 7.81
C MET A 45 -0.51 3.02 7.16
N ILE A 46 -0.57 2.29 6.05
CA ILE A 46 -1.80 1.91 5.35
C ILE A 46 -2.05 0.41 5.52
N THR A 47 -3.31 0.01 5.33
CA THR A 47 -3.70 -1.39 5.25
C THR A 47 -3.85 -1.78 3.79
N VAL A 48 -3.14 -2.82 3.37
CA VAL A 48 -3.15 -3.33 2.01
C VAL A 48 -4.23 -4.41 1.89
N PRO A 49 -5.16 -4.33 0.92
CA PRO A 49 -6.13 -5.38 0.69
C PRO A 49 -5.45 -6.61 0.09
N VAL A 50 -5.72 -7.78 0.69
CA VAL A 50 -5.16 -9.06 0.26
C VAL A 50 -6.28 -10.05 -0.01
N TYR A 51 -6.14 -10.82 -1.08
CA TYR A 51 -7.05 -11.89 -1.47
C TYR A 51 -6.22 -13.13 -1.82
N LYS A 52 -6.44 -14.24 -1.11
CA LYS A 52 -5.73 -15.52 -1.32
C LYS A 52 -4.20 -15.37 -1.44
N GLY A 53 -3.60 -14.57 -0.56
CA GLY A 53 -2.14 -14.36 -0.52
C GLY A 53 -1.57 -13.48 -1.65
N THR A 54 -2.42 -12.85 -2.47
CA THR A 54 -2.06 -11.87 -3.49
C THR A 54 -2.93 -10.61 -3.40
N ILE A 55 -2.73 -9.63 -4.28
CA ILE A 55 -3.57 -8.44 -4.41
C ILE A 55 -4.83 -8.75 -5.24
N PRO A 56 -5.97 -8.09 -4.97
CA PRO A 56 -7.22 -8.35 -5.69
C PRO A 56 -7.18 -8.12 -7.21
N HIS A 57 -6.56 -7.04 -7.69
CA HIS A 57 -6.48 -6.67 -9.11
C HIS A 57 -5.19 -5.91 -9.39
N GLU A 58 -4.91 -5.65 -10.66
CA GLU A 58 -3.77 -4.83 -11.05
C GLU A 58 -3.99 -3.36 -10.70
N ALA A 59 -2.94 -2.69 -10.25
CA ALA A 59 -2.97 -1.28 -9.91
C ALA A 59 -1.73 -0.57 -10.46
N THR A 60 -1.92 0.70 -10.77
CA THR A 60 -0.83 1.60 -11.16
C THR A 60 -0.78 2.78 -10.22
N GLY A 61 0.44 3.22 -9.90
CA GLY A 61 0.69 4.38 -9.06
C GLY A 61 1.78 5.23 -9.65
N ARG A 62 1.55 6.54 -9.73
CA ARG A 62 2.50 7.49 -10.30
C ARG A 62 2.78 8.61 -9.32
N VAL A 63 4.07 8.84 -9.05
CA VAL A 63 4.55 9.99 -8.31
C VAL A 63 5.68 10.63 -9.11
N SER A 64 5.45 11.85 -9.58
CA SER A 64 6.37 12.56 -10.48
C SER A 64 6.70 11.69 -11.71
N GLY A 65 7.98 11.43 -11.97
CA GLY A 65 8.45 10.57 -13.06
C GLY A 65 8.47 9.07 -12.76
N ALA A 66 8.15 8.63 -11.53
CA ALA A 66 8.10 7.20 -11.19
C ALA A 66 6.68 6.66 -11.40
N ASN A 67 6.54 5.61 -12.21
CA ASN A 67 5.28 4.92 -12.47
C ASN A 67 5.44 3.43 -12.15
N ILE A 68 4.66 2.91 -11.21
CA ILE A 68 4.76 1.52 -10.75
C ILE A 68 3.49 0.78 -11.17
N LEU A 69 3.68 -0.33 -11.87
CA LEU A 69 2.64 -1.30 -12.17
C LEU A 69 2.78 -2.47 -11.19
N ILE A 70 1.67 -2.85 -10.55
CA ILE A 70 1.60 -4.01 -9.66
C ILE A 70 0.47 -4.91 -10.17
N LYS A 71 0.75 -6.20 -10.33
CA LYS A 71 -0.20 -7.20 -10.85
C LYS A 71 -0.27 -8.40 -9.90
N PRO A 72 -1.47 -8.98 -9.72
CA PRO A 72 -1.60 -10.23 -8.99
C PRO A 72 -0.85 -11.37 -9.70
N ALA A 73 -0.38 -12.33 -8.91
CA ALA A 73 0.30 -13.52 -9.42
C ALA A 73 -0.34 -14.78 -8.83
N SER A 74 -0.24 -15.89 -9.55
CA SER A 74 -0.70 -17.19 -9.07
C SER A 74 0.12 -17.65 -7.87
N GLU A 75 -0.47 -18.51 -7.04
CA GLU A 75 0.22 -19.15 -5.92
C GLU A 75 1.50 -19.85 -6.39
N GLY A 76 2.60 -19.68 -5.66
CA GLY A 76 3.91 -20.25 -5.99
C GLY A 76 4.79 -19.38 -6.89
N THR A 77 4.29 -18.28 -7.44
CA THR A 77 5.10 -17.35 -8.26
C THR A 77 6.15 -16.60 -7.42
N GLY A 78 5.84 -16.35 -6.15
CA GLY A 78 6.68 -15.52 -5.29
C GLY A 78 6.61 -14.03 -5.66
N LEU A 79 7.57 -13.27 -5.14
CA LEU A 79 7.59 -11.82 -5.28
C LEU A 79 8.62 -11.35 -6.31
N ILE A 80 8.13 -10.98 -7.49
CA ILE A 80 8.96 -10.53 -8.62
C ILE A 80 8.75 -9.03 -8.79
N ALA A 81 9.63 -8.24 -8.18
CA ALA A 81 9.57 -6.79 -8.18
C ALA A 81 10.98 -6.17 -8.09
N GLY A 82 11.11 -4.91 -8.52
CA GLY A 82 12.34 -4.14 -8.35
C GLY A 82 12.63 -3.83 -6.87
N GLY A 83 13.90 -3.63 -6.49
CA GLY A 83 14.35 -3.65 -5.09
C GLY A 83 13.50 -2.86 -4.09
N VAL A 84 13.17 -1.60 -4.37
CA VAL A 84 12.34 -0.77 -3.47
C VAL A 84 10.92 -1.31 -3.35
N VAL A 85 10.31 -1.64 -4.47
CA VAL A 85 8.94 -2.18 -4.53
C VAL A 85 8.89 -3.53 -3.81
N ARG A 86 9.90 -4.38 -4.03
CA ARG A 86 10.05 -5.68 -3.37
C ARG A 86 10.07 -5.56 -1.86
N THR A 87 10.91 -4.68 -1.31
CA THR A 87 10.98 -4.47 0.15
C THR A 87 9.63 -4.02 0.73
N ILE A 88 8.89 -3.16 0.03
CA ILE A 88 7.56 -2.69 0.48
C ILE A 88 6.57 -3.85 0.50
N LEU A 89 6.46 -4.62 -0.58
CA LEU A 89 5.51 -5.72 -0.67
C LEU A 89 5.85 -6.86 0.31
N GLU A 90 7.14 -7.16 0.50
CA GLU A 90 7.60 -8.18 1.46
C GLU A 90 7.28 -7.80 2.90
N VAL A 91 7.52 -6.54 3.27
CA VAL A 91 7.23 -6.01 4.61
C VAL A 91 5.72 -5.89 4.85
N ALA A 92 4.93 -5.68 3.79
CA ALA A 92 3.47 -5.78 3.83
C ALA A 92 2.96 -7.23 4.02
N GLY A 93 3.79 -8.26 3.82
CA GLY A 93 3.38 -9.66 3.92
C GLY A 93 2.67 -10.19 2.67
N LEU A 94 2.97 -9.63 1.49
CA LEU A 94 2.51 -10.18 0.21
C LEU A 94 3.50 -11.23 -0.30
N HIS A 95 2.97 -12.33 -0.80
CA HIS A 95 3.79 -13.46 -1.25
C HIS A 95 3.85 -13.61 -2.76
N ASN A 96 2.73 -13.38 -3.45
CA ASN A 96 2.62 -13.63 -4.89
C ASN A 96 2.24 -12.35 -5.61
N VAL A 97 3.23 -11.61 -6.14
CA VAL A 97 3.00 -10.33 -6.82
C VAL A 97 4.05 -10.11 -7.91
N LEU A 98 3.60 -9.67 -9.09
CA LEU A 98 4.45 -9.20 -10.17
C LEU A 98 4.44 -7.68 -10.18
N SER A 99 5.60 -7.05 -10.34
CA SER A 99 5.67 -5.60 -10.51
C SER A 99 6.73 -5.17 -11.50
N LYS A 100 6.43 -4.09 -12.22
CA LYS A 100 7.39 -3.38 -13.07
C LYS A 100 7.44 -1.92 -12.69
N SER A 101 8.67 -1.42 -12.48
CA SER A 101 8.94 0.01 -12.39
C SER A 101 9.14 0.57 -13.80
N LEU A 102 8.34 1.57 -14.14
CA LEU A 102 8.37 2.30 -15.40
C LEU A 102 8.77 3.76 -15.13
N GLY A 103 9.61 4.33 -15.98
CA GLY A 103 10.09 5.71 -15.81
C GLY A 103 11.28 5.83 -14.86
N SER A 104 11.17 6.69 -13.84
CA SER A 104 12.28 7.11 -12.97
C SER A 104 12.79 6.00 -12.04
N THR A 105 14.11 5.98 -11.83
CA THR A 105 14.82 5.10 -10.89
C THR A 105 14.98 5.70 -9.49
N ASN A 106 14.39 6.87 -9.21
CA ASN A 106 14.50 7.52 -7.91
C ASN A 106 13.75 6.73 -6.83
N LYS A 107 14.52 6.13 -5.92
CA LYS A 107 14.04 5.28 -4.81
C LYS A 107 12.95 5.93 -3.96
N THR A 108 13.03 7.24 -3.69
CA THR A 108 12.02 7.94 -2.89
C THR A 108 10.67 7.93 -3.61
N ASN A 109 10.67 8.34 -4.88
CA ASN A 109 9.45 8.47 -5.65
C ASN A 109 8.87 7.10 -5.99
N THR A 110 9.72 6.11 -6.28
CA THR A 110 9.30 4.71 -6.44
C THR A 110 8.59 4.20 -5.19
N ALA A 111 9.09 4.50 -3.99
CA ALA A 111 8.44 4.07 -2.75
C ALA A 111 7.04 4.70 -2.59
N TYR A 112 6.93 6.02 -2.75
CA TYR A 112 5.64 6.71 -2.65
C TYR A 112 4.67 6.33 -3.78
N ALA A 113 5.16 6.09 -5.00
CA ALA A 113 4.35 5.58 -6.11
C ALA A 113 3.82 4.18 -5.83
N THR A 114 4.62 3.33 -5.17
CA THR A 114 4.17 2.00 -4.72
C THR A 114 3.07 2.13 -3.67
N MET A 115 3.21 3.03 -2.70
CA MET A 115 2.17 3.28 -1.69
C MET A 115 0.87 3.77 -2.34
N ALA A 116 0.96 4.72 -3.27
CA ALA A 116 -0.19 5.20 -4.03
C ALA A 116 -0.86 4.10 -4.87
N ALA A 117 -0.06 3.19 -5.45
CA ALA A 117 -0.59 2.03 -6.17
C ALA A 117 -1.30 1.03 -5.23
N LEU A 118 -0.83 0.87 -3.99
CA LEU A 118 -1.47 -0.02 -3.01
C LEU A 118 -2.74 0.59 -2.42
N GLU A 119 -2.78 1.91 -2.23
CA GLU A 119 -3.96 2.64 -1.76
C GLU A 119 -5.11 2.64 -2.78
N SER A 120 -4.80 2.60 -4.08
CA SER A 120 -5.83 2.56 -5.13
C SER A 120 -6.52 1.19 -5.28
N ILE A 121 -6.01 0.16 -4.60
CA ILE A 121 -6.56 -1.18 -4.69
C ILE A 121 -7.85 -1.26 -3.85
N VAL A 122 -8.93 -1.61 -4.53
CA VAL A 122 -10.23 -1.91 -3.93
C VAL A 122 -10.29 -3.39 -3.46
N PRO A 123 -10.69 -3.66 -2.21
CA PRO A 123 -10.90 -5.02 -1.71
C PRO A 123 -11.93 -5.79 -2.56
N ALA A 124 -11.72 -7.10 -2.75
CA ALA A 124 -12.62 -7.95 -3.55
C ALA A 124 -14.07 -7.97 -3.05
N LYS A 125 -14.29 -7.71 -1.75
CA LYS A 125 -15.61 -7.64 -1.12
C LYS A 125 -16.44 -6.45 -1.65
N ASP A 126 -15.76 -5.37 -2.02
CA ASP A 126 -16.41 -4.11 -2.42
C ASP A 126 -16.58 -4.02 -3.95
N TRP A 127 -16.27 -5.10 -4.68
CA TRP A 127 -16.48 -5.16 -6.11
C TRP A 127 -17.96 -5.23 -6.44
N VAL A 128 -18.46 -4.20 -7.11
CA VAL A 128 -19.85 -4.12 -7.55
C VAL A 128 -19.94 -4.65 -8.98
N THR A 129 -20.26 -5.94 -9.15
CA THR A 129 -20.45 -6.56 -10.48
C THR A 129 -21.72 -6.06 -11.18
N ARG A 130 -22.73 -5.62 -10.40
CA ARG A 130 -23.90 -4.83 -10.82
C ARG A 130 -24.31 -3.95 -9.64
N LYS A 131 -24.72 -2.70 -9.86
CA LYS A 131 -25.33 -1.85 -8.81
C LYS A 131 -26.54 -2.59 -8.23
N PHE A 132 -26.35 -3.31 -7.13
CA PHE A 132 -27.44 -3.95 -6.42
C PHE A 132 -28.08 -2.87 -5.55
N GLU A 133 -29.09 -2.19 -6.11
CA GLU A 133 -30.00 -1.40 -5.30
C GLU A 133 -30.82 -2.40 -4.48
N ALA A 134 -30.46 -2.57 -3.20
CA ALA A 134 -31.18 -3.46 -2.31
C ALA A 134 -32.67 -3.03 -2.29
N PRO A 135 -33.63 -3.96 -2.44
CA PRO A 135 -35.04 -3.59 -2.37
C PRO A 135 -35.28 -3.02 -0.98
N LYS A 136 -35.72 -1.75 -0.91
CA LYS A 136 -36.17 -1.12 0.33
C LYS A 136 -37.18 -2.08 0.97
N LYS A 137 -36.84 -2.64 2.12
CA LYS A 137 -37.79 -3.44 2.91
C LYS A 137 -38.99 -2.56 3.20
N ALA A 138 -40.10 -2.79 2.50
CA ALA A 138 -41.39 -2.23 2.86
C ALA A 138 -41.68 -2.71 4.29
N ALA A 139 -41.76 -1.77 5.22
CA ALA A 139 -42.14 -2.04 6.59
C ALA A 139 -43.54 -2.69 6.59
N LYS A 140 -43.61 -3.99 6.85
CA LYS A 140 -44.86 -4.65 7.21
C LYS A 140 -45.22 -4.22 8.62
N THR A 141 -45.96 -3.13 8.74
CA THR A 141 -46.74 -2.86 9.96
C THR A 141 -48.08 -3.57 9.80
N ALA A 142 -48.09 -4.86 10.11
CA ALA A 142 -49.32 -5.62 10.33
C ALA A 142 -49.32 -6.10 11.78
N LYS A 143 -50.11 -5.40 12.61
CA LYS A 143 -50.96 -5.92 13.71
C LYS A 143 -51.20 -4.84 14.77
N LYS A 144 -52.47 -4.44 14.92
CA LYS A 144 -53.28 -4.87 16.07
C LYS A 144 -54.75 -4.54 15.83
N GLU A 145 -55.52 -5.59 15.55
CA GLU A 145 -56.89 -5.68 16.06
C GLU A 145 -56.83 -5.51 17.59
N THR A 146 -57.61 -4.60 18.16
CA THR A 146 -58.26 -4.83 19.46
C THR A 146 -59.44 -3.87 19.62
N THR A 147 -60.61 -4.49 19.86
CA THR A 147 -61.86 -3.98 20.44
C THR A 147 -62.80 -3.17 19.56
#